data_AF-A0A7K6DVF9-F1
#
_entry.id   AF-A0A7K6DVF9-F1
#
_cell.length_a   1.000
_cell.length_b   1.000
_cell.length_c   1.000
_cell.angle_alpha   90.00
_cell.angle_beta   90.00
_cell.angle_gamma   90.00
#
_symmetry.space_group_name_H-M   'P 1'
#
loop_
_entity.id
_entity.type
_entity.pdbx_description
1 polymer ?
#
loop_
_entity_poly.entity_id
_entity_poly.type
_entity_poly.pdbx_seq_one_letter_code
_entity_poly.pdbx_strand_id
1 'polypeptide(L)' 'MAVPVFCNSCLCEPRNPAPLFSLTSCGHVFCEICLQKGKKDECLICKTACRTVVLSKEVN' A
#
# COMPACT_ATOMS: atom_id res chain seq x y z
N MET A 1 -3.45 17.06 11.90
CA MET A 1 -4.49 16.46 11.04
C MET A 1 -3.93 15.14 10.52
N ALA A 2 -4.55 14.00 10.84
CA ALA A 2 -4.14 12.72 10.28
C ALA A 2 -4.80 12.56 8.91
N VAL A 3 -4.00 12.44 7.85
CA VAL A 3 -4.54 12.15 6.52
C VAL A 3 -4.94 10.68 6.50
N PRO A 4 -6.21 10.35 6.18
CA PRO A 4 -6.62 8.96 6.08
C PRO A 4 -5.84 8.26 4.96
N VAL A 5 -5.25 7.12 5.29
CA VAL A 5 -4.47 6.30 4.35
C VAL A 5 -5.41 5.32 3.65
N PHE A 6 -5.35 5.26 2.32
CA PHE A 6 -6.15 4.35 1.51
C PHE A 6 -5.26 3.60 0.53
N CYS A 7 -5.77 2.50 -0.01
CA CYS A 7 -5.14 1.81 -1.13
C CYS A 7 -5.35 2.64 -2.40
N ASN A 8 -4.27 3.01 -3.08
CA ASN A 8 -4.36 3.76 -4.34
C ASN A 8 -4.96 2.95 -5.50
N SER A 9 -5.15 1.64 -5.34
CA SER A 9 -5.75 0.78 -6.37
C SER A 9 -7.23 0.50 -6.15
N CYS A 10 -7.65 0.17 -4.93
CA CYS A 10 -9.04 -0.20 -4.63
C CYS A 10 -9.77 0.79 -3.70
N LEU A 11 -9.07 1.85 -3.25
CA LEU A 11 -9.58 2.88 -2.35
C LEU A 11 -10.07 2.36 -1.00
N CYS A 12 -9.78 1.11 -0.65
CA CYS A 12 -10.13 0.56 0.66
C CYS A 12 -9.29 1.23 1.75
N GLU A 13 -9.95 1.50 2.87
CA GLU A 13 -9.35 1.97 4.11
C GLU A 13 -8.84 0.79 4.96
N PRO A 14 -7.86 1.02 5.85
CA PRO A 14 -7.45 0.03 6.85
C PRO A 14 -8.55 -0.21 7.89
N ARG A 15 -9.32 -1.31 7.76
CA ARG A 15 -10.39 -1.73 8.71
C ARG A 15 -9.96 -2.94 9.53
N ASN A 16 -10.36 -3.11 10.79
CA ASN A 16 -9.99 -4.33 11.56
C ASN A 16 -10.93 -5.53 11.27
N PRO A 17 -10.42 -6.76 11.00
CA PRO A 17 -9.02 -7.14 10.82
C PRO A 17 -8.46 -6.59 9.50
N ALA A 18 -7.36 -5.82 9.58
CA ALA A 18 -6.90 -5.01 8.45
C ALA A 18 -5.97 -5.79 7.55
N PRO A 19 -6.19 -5.77 6.21
CA PRO A 19 -5.13 -6.13 5.30
C PRO A 19 -3.95 -5.19 5.56
N LEU A 20 -2.74 -5.73 5.60
CA LEU A 20 -1.52 -4.93 5.72
C LEU A 20 -1.45 -3.95 4.54
N PHE A 21 -0.99 -2.73 4.79
CA PHE A 21 -0.75 -1.75 3.74
C PHE A 21 0.75 -1.65 3.51
N SER A 22 1.14 -1.44 2.26
CA SER A 22 2.53 -1.27 1.86
C SER A 22 2.69 0.03 1.09
N LEU A 23 3.74 0.78 1.42
CA LEU A 23 4.17 1.97 0.68
C LEU A 23 5.26 1.58 -0.31
N THR A 24 5.11 2.01 -1.56
CA THR A 24 6.18 1.90 -2.56
C THR A 24 7.14 3.08 -2.47
N SER A 25 8.38 2.86 -2.90
CA SER A 25 9.41 3.91 -3.07
C SER A 25 8.98 5.06 -4.00
N CYS A 26 8.04 4.84 -4.92
CA CYS A 26 7.43 5.89 -5.73
C CYS A 26 6.29 6.66 -5.03
N GLY A 27 6.02 6.37 -3.75
CA GLY A 27 5.03 7.09 -2.94
C GLY A 27 3.60 6.54 -2.98
N HIS A 28 3.36 5.40 -3.65
CA HIS A 28 2.02 4.82 -3.73
C HIS A 28 1.77 3.81 -2.61
N VAL A 29 0.59 3.88 -1.99
CA VAL A 29 0.15 2.95 -0.95
C VAL A 29 -0.77 1.89 -1.54
N PHE A 30 -0.58 0.62 -1.19
CA PHE A 30 -1.42 -0.49 -1.61
C PHE A 30 -1.77 -1.41 -0.44
N CYS A 31 -2.98 -1.97 -0.44
CA CYS A 31 -3.30 -3.08 0.45
C CYS A 31 -2.64 -4.38 -0.05
N GLU A 32 -2.38 -5.30 0.88
CA GLU A 32 -1.84 -6.63 0.61
C GLU A 32 -2.56 -7.33 -0.54
N ILE A 33 -3.90 -7.26 -0.56
CA ILE A 33 -4.74 -7.93 -1.58
C ILE A 33 -4.42 -7.40 -2.99
N CYS A 34 -4.29 -6.08 -3.16
CA CYS A 34 -3.93 -5.49 -4.45
C CYS A 34 -2.49 -5.84 -4.82
N LEU A 35 -1.58 -5.82 -3.85
CA LEU A 35 -0.17 -6.15 -4.08
C LEU A 35 0.02 -7.60 -4.53
N GLN A 36 -0.72 -8.54 -3.94
CA GLN A 36 -0.71 -9.98 -4.30
C GLN A 36 -1.28 -10.25 -5.70
N LYS A 37 -2.23 -9.43 -6.17
CA LYS A 37 -2.75 -9.49 -7.54
C LYS A 37 -1.77 -8.90 -8.56
N GLY A 38 -0.84 -8.08 -8.11
CA GLY A 38 0.17 -7.42 -8.93
C GLY A 38 1.40 -8.27 -9.19
N LYS A 39 2.36 -7.67 -9.89
CA LYS A 39 3.72 -8.21 -9.97
C LYS A 39 4.51 -7.81 -8.74
N LYS A 40 5.31 -8.75 -8.22
CA LYS A 40 6.23 -8.50 -7.12
C LYS A 40 7.21 -7.39 -7.51
N ASP A 41 7.43 -6.45 -6.59
CA ASP A 41 8.29 -5.27 -6.78
C ASP A 41 7.83 -4.34 -7.91
N GLU A 42 6.60 -4.42 -8.41
CA GLU A 42 6.08 -3.49 -9.42
C GLU A 42 4.97 -2.61 -8.84
N CYS A 43 5.08 -1.30 -9.04
CA CYS A 43 4.00 -0.39 -8.68
C CYS A 43 2.81 -0.58 -9.64
N LEU A 44 1.63 -0.86 -9.10
CA LEU A 44 0.40 -1.05 -9.89
C LEU A 44 -0.02 0.21 -10.67
N ILE A 45 0.40 1.39 -10.21
CA ILE A 45 0.08 2.71 -10.80
C ILE A 45 1.18 3.15 -11.76
N CYS A 46 2.44 3.21 -11.31
CA CYS A 46 3.56 3.63 -12.15
C CYS A 46 3.97 2.60 -13.20
N LYS A 47 3.65 1.31 -13.00
CA LYS A 47 4.15 0.18 -13.81
C LYS A 47 5.67 0.06 -13.86
N THR A 48 6.34 0.49 -12.79
CA THR A 48 7.80 0.46 -12.66
C THR A 48 8.22 -0.40 -11.48
N ALA A 49 9.45 -0.91 -11.53
CA ALA A 49 10.07 -1.57 -10.38
C ALA A 49 10.16 -0.61 -9.19
N CYS A 50 9.68 -1.03 -8.03
CA CYS A 50 9.56 -0.23 -6.82
C CYS A 50 9.68 -1.13 -5.59
N ARG A 51 10.64 -0.79 -4.72
CA ARG A 51 10.69 -1.36 -3.38
C ARG A 51 9.41 -1.05 -2.61
N THR A 52 8.93 -2.01 -1.83
CA THR A 52 7.76 -1.91 -0.96
C THR A 52 8.15 -2.04 0.50
N VAL A 53 7.53 -1.24 1.36
CA VAL A 53 7.70 -1.29 2.82
C VAL A 53 6.33 -1.44 3.46
N VAL A 54 6.18 -2.40 4.36
CA VAL A 54 4.91 -2.61 5.09
C VAL A 54 4.73 -1.51 6.13
N LEU A 55 3.57 -0.87 6.10
CA LEU A 55 3.14 0.13 7.07
C LEU A 55 2.57 -0.57 8.31
N SER A 56 3.11 -0.22 9.48
CA SER A 56 2.58 -0.63 10.77
C SER A 56 1.92 0.55 11.48
N LYS A 57 1.02 0.28 12.44
CA LYS A 57 0.29 1.33 13.17
C LYS A 57 1.16 2.23 14.05
N GLU A 58 2.43 1.89 14.24
CA GLU A 58 3.38 2.70 14.98
C GLU A 58 4.02 3.76 14.07
N VAL A 59 3.77 5.02 14.42
CA VAL A 59 4.55 6.16 13.95
C VAL A 59 5.42 6.58 15.13
N ASN A 60 6.74 6.58 14.97
CA ASN A 60 7.69 7.08 15.98
C ASN A 60 7.67 8.61 16.05
#